data_AF-A0A073KAA3-F1
#
_entry.id   AF-A0A073KAA3-F1
#
_cell.length_a   1.000
_cell.length_b   1.000
_cell.length_c   1.000
_cell.angle_alpha   90.00
_cell.angle_beta   90.00
_cell.angle_gamma   90.00
#
_symmetry.space_group_name_H-M   'P 1'
#
loop_
_entity.id
_entity.type
_entity.pdbx_description
1 polymer ?
#
loop_
_entity_poly.entity_id
_entity_poly.type
_entity_poly.pdbx_seq_one_letter_code
_entity_poly.pdbx_strand_id
1 'polypeptide(L)' 'MKKQSNKNKKQNIKDMSTEQNAIYSDPKDAANMQTVPQPKDYDEIEY' A
#
# COMPACT_ATOMS: atom_id res chain seq x y z
N MET A 1 23.27 30.31 -16.18
CA MET A 1 22.38 29.13 -16.29
C MET A 1 21.67 28.92 -14.95
N LYS A 2 20.38 29.23 -14.84
CA LYS A 2 19.58 28.90 -13.64
C LYS A 2 18.90 27.55 -13.90
N LYS A 3 19.39 26.48 -13.27
CA LYS A 3 18.74 25.16 -13.30
C LYS A 3 17.48 25.25 -12.44
N GLN A 4 16.34 25.54 -13.05
CA GLN A 4 15.05 25.42 -12.37
C GLN A 4 14.83 23.94 -12.07
N SER A 5 14.85 23.59 -10.79
CA SER A 5 14.51 22.26 -10.34
C SER A 5 13.03 22.04 -10.60
N ASN A 6 12.71 21.13 -11.52
CA ASN A 6 11.36 20.64 -11.75
C ASN A 6 10.89 19.87 -10.51
N LYS A 7 10.44 20.59 -9.48
CA LYS A 7 9.76 20.03 -8.29
C LYS A 7 8.23 20.00 -8.46
N ASN A 8 7.73 20.02 -9.70
CA ASN A 8 6.31 19.90 -9.99
C ASN A 8 5.99 18.49 -10.48
N LYS A 9 6.18 17.48 -9.62
CA LYS A 9 5.30 16.32 -9.64
C LYS A 9 4.43 16.42 -8.40
N LYS A 10 3.50 17.40 -8.43
CA LYS A 10 2.38 17.41 -7.47
C LYS A 10 1.69 16.08 -7.66
N GLN A 11 1.89 15.19 -6.69
CA GLN A 11 1.14 13.95 -6.61
C GLN A 11 -0.33 14.37 -6.62
N ASN A 12 -1.06 13.87 -7.60
CA ASN A 12 -2.51 14.00 -7.66
C ASN A 12 -3.08 13.11 -6.56
N ILE A 13 -2.91 13.54 -5.30
CA ILE A 13 -3.61 12.97 -4.17
C ILE A 13 -5.04 13.45 -4.39
N LYS A 14 -5.82 12.67 -5.13
CA LYS A 14 -7.27 12.87 -5.15
C LYS A 14 -7.71 12.75 -3.70
N ASP A 15 -8.32 13.80 -3.19
CA ASP A 15 -9.01 13.80 -1.89
C ASP A 15 -10.21 12.85 -1.98
N MET A 16 -9.94 11.55 -2.02
CA MET A 16 -10.97 10.52 -2.03
C MET A 16 -11.47 10.37 -0.60
N SER A 17 -12.78 10.56 -0.41
CA SER A 17 -13.40 10.31 0.89
C SER A 17 -13.20 8.85 1.28
N THR A 18 -13.19 8.55 2.58
CA THR A 18 -13.09 7.19 3.11
C THR A 18 -14.12 6.24 2.50
N GLU A 19 -15.31 6.76 2.22
CA GLU A 19 -16.42 6.05 1.56
C GLU A 19 -16.10 5.63 0.12
N GLN A 20 -15.34 6.45 -0.62
CA GLN A 20 -14.91 6.12 -1.98
C GLN A 20 -13.76 5.10 -2.02
N ASN A 21 -13.10 4.87 -0.88
CA ASN A 21 -12.04 3.87 -0.72
C ASN A 21 -12.57 2.55 -0.12
N ALA A 22 -13.89 2.42 0.09
CA ALA A 22 -14.48 1.17 0.56
C ALA A 22 -14.37 0.11 -0.55
N ILE A 23 -13.53 -0.89 -0.33
CA ILE A 23 -13.41 -2.06 -1.20
C ILE A 23 -14.16 -3.21 -0.52
N TYR A 24 -15.09 -3.83 -1.24
CA TYR A 24 -15.72 -5.08 -0.78
C TYR A 24 -14.71 -6.23 -0.96
N SER A 25 -14.22 -6.78 0.15
CA SER A 25 -13.45 -8.02 0.15
C SER A 25 -14.38 -9.22 0.34
N ASP A 26 -14.33 -10.19 -0.57
CA ASP A 26 -15.03 -11.46 -0.37
C ASP A 26 -14.31 -12.22 0.77
N PRO A 27 -15.01 -12.58 1.87
CA PRO A 27 -14.41 -13.34 2.97
C PRO A 27 -13.97 -14.75 2.58
N LYS A 28 -14.29 -15.24 1.37
CA LYS A 28 -13.80 -16.52 0.82
C LYS A 28 -12.64 -16.35 -0.14
N ASP A 29 -12.31 -15.11 -0.51
CA ASP A 29 -11.17 -14.83 -1.36
C ASP A 29 -9.88 -14.90 -0.55
N ALA A 30 -9.21 -16.04 -0.66
CA ALA A 30 -7.93 -16.31 -0.01
C ALA A 30 -6.84 -15.29 -0.37
N ALA A 31 -6.97 -14.59 -1.52
CA ALA A 31 -6.00 -13.57 -1.93
C ALA A 31 -6.11 -12.29 -1.08
N ASN A 32 -7.25 -12.03 -0.45
CA ASN A 32 -7.48 -10.87 0.41
C ASN A 32 -7.27 -11.18 1.90
N MET A 33 -6.86 -12.40 2.24
CA MET A 33 -6.59 -12.77 3.62
C MET A 33 -5.14 -12.48 4.00
N GLN A 34 -4.95 -11.90 5.19
CA GLN A 34 -3.62 -11.85 5.79
C GLN A 34 -3.15 -13.29 6.03
N THR A 35 -2.04 -13.65 5.41
CA THR A 35 -1.43 -14.96 5.63
C THR A 35 -0.84 -15.01 7.03
N VAL A 36 -0.98 -16.16 7.69
CA VAL A 36 -0.28 -16.44 8.94
C VAL A 36 1.17 -16.77 8.58
N PRO A 37 2.16 -16.03 9.10
CA PRO A 37 3.57 -16.32 8.83
C PRO A 37 3.90 -17.75 9.24
N GLN A 38 4.68 -18.43 8.42
CA GLN A 38 5.19 -19.76 8.76
C GLN A 38 6.27 -19.62 9.84
N PRO A 39 6.43 -20.63 10.72
CA PRO A 39 7.49 -20.63 11.72
C PRO A 39 8.89 -20.32 11.17
N LYS A 40 9.19 -20.77 9.94
CA LYS A 40 10.46 -20.52 9.25
C LYS A 40 10.64 -19.05 8.83
N ASP A 41 9.54 -18.33 8.61
CA ASP A 41 9.57 -16.93 8.21
C ASP A 41 10.06 -16.04 9.37
N TYR A 42 9.96 -16.52 10.63
CA TYR A 42 10.44 -15.80 11.81
C TYR A 42 11.96 -15.89 11.98
N ASP A 43 12.59 -16.94 11.47
CA ASP A 43 14.05 -17.12 11.55
C ASP A 43 14.80 -16.17 10.61
N GLU A 44 14.13 -15.65 9.58
CA GLU A 44 14.69 -14.75 8.55
C GLU A 44 14.45 -13.26 8.83
N ILE A 45 13.78 -12.90 9.93
CA ILE A 45 13.49 -11.49 10.26
C ILE A 45 14.70 -10.90 11.02
N GLU A 46 15.40 -9.96 10.39
CA GLU A 46 16.45 -9.19 11.07
C GLU A 46 15.86 -8.26 12.14
N TYR A 47 16.51 -8.18 13.31
CA TYR A 47 16.09 -7.38 14.48
C TYR A 47 16.48 -5.90 14.37
#